data_AF-A0A432WBW2-F1
#
_entry.id   AF-A0A432WBW2-F1
#
_cell.length_a   1.000
_cell.length_b   1.000
_cell.length_c   1.000
_cell.angle_alpha   90.00
_cell.angle_beta   90.00
_cell.angle_gamma   90.00
#
_symmetry.space_group_name_H-M   'P 1'
#
loop_
_entity.id
_entity.type
_entity.pdbx_description
1 polymer ?
#
loop_
_entity_poly.entity_id
_entity_poly.type
_entity_poly.pdbx_seq_one_letter_code
_entity_poly.pdbx_strand_id
1 'polypeptide(L)'
;MDVSLIVALIGIMAGAAGYWIAMFWMQPILRYRSIRNRVHSDFIYYAQVVNADGLNEDMQKMYRERILANRKASTELSAAYLELPSWYTWWLEHHKFDPAKAAQHLIGYSNTREYDQAHKVQAAIRRLLGLPPET
;
A
#
# COMPACT_ATOMS: atom_id res chain seq x y z
N MET A 1 -28.38 33.26 -26.30
CA MET A 1 -28.30 32.06 -25.45
C MET A 1 -28.61 32.51 -24.03
N ASP A 2 -29.62 31.93 -23.39
CA ASP A 2 -30.09 32.38 -22.07
C ASP A 2 -28.98 32.14 -21.04
N VAL A 3 -28.63 33.18 -20.27
CA VAL A 3 -27.59 33.11 -19.23
C VAL A 3 -27.93 32.01 -18.22
N SER A 4 -29.21 31.78 -17.97
CA SER A 4 -29.73 30.73 -17.08
C SER A 4 -29.34 29.33 -17.57
N LEU A 5 -29.38 29.09 -18.89
CA LEU A 5 -28.98 27.80 -19.49
C LEU A 5 -27.48 27.57 -19.37
N ILE A 6 -26.67 28.62 -19.54
CA ILE A 6 -25.20 28.54 -19.39
C ILE A 6 -24.83 28.19 -17.95
N VAL A 7 -25.44 28.85 -16.97
CA VAL A 7 -25.20 28.58 -15.56
C VAL A 7 -25.60 27.16 -15.18
N ALA A 8 -26.76 26.69 -15.65
CA ALA A 8 -27.21 25.31 -15.43
C ALA A 8 -26.23 24.29 -16.04
N LEU A 9 -25.76 24.54 -17.27
CA LEU A 9 -24.77 23.68 -17.94
C LEU A 9 -23.46 23.60 -17.15
N ILE A 10 -22.95 24.74 -16.69
CA ILE A 10 -21.72 24.80 -15.87
C ILE A 10 -21.91 24.00 -14.57
N GLY A 11 -23.06 24.15 -13.90
CA GLY A 11 -23.36 23.40 -12.67
C GLY A 11 -23.35 21.89 -12.88
N ILE A 12 -23.98 21.42 -13.97
CA ILE A 12 -24.01 19.99 -14.34
C ILE A 12 -22.59 19.49 -14.64
N MET A 13 -21.82 20.23 -15.43
CA MET A 13 -20.44 19.87 -15.77
C MET A 13 -19.54 19.83 -14.54
N ALA A 14 -19.67 20.81 -13.63
CA ALA A 14 -18.93 20.86 -12.38
C ALA A 14 -19.28 19.68 -11.47
N GLY A 15 -20.58 19.34 -11.34
CA GLY A 15 -21.03 18.18 -10.57
C GLY A 15 -20.49 16.85 -11.13
N ALA A 16 -20.58 16.67 -12.45
CA ALA A 16 -20.05 15.48 -13.13
C ALA A 16 -18.52 15.36 -12.97
N ALA A 17 -17.79 16.46 -13.16
CA ALA A 17 -16.34 16.50 -12.95
C ALA A 17 -15.96 16.21 -11.49
N GLY A 18 -16.69 16.78 -10.53
CA GLY A 18 -16.47 16.53 -9.10
C GLY A 18 -16.67 15.05 -8.73
N TYR A 19 -17.74 14.44 -9.22
CA TYR A 19 -17.99 13.01 -9.03
C TYR A 19 -16.88 12.15 -9.66
N TRP A 20 -16.46 12.50 -10.89
CA TRP A 20 -15.40 11.78 -11.60
C TRP A 20 -14.07 11.86 -10.84
N ILE A 21 -13.68 13.04 -10.35
CA ILE A 21 -12.47 13.21 -9.53
C ILE A 21 -12.56 12.39 -8.24
N ALA A 22 -13.70 12.44 -7.54
CA ALA A 22 -13.86 11.71 -6.28
C ALA A 22 -13.75 10.19 -6.49
N MET A 23 -14.44 9.66 -7.50
CA MET A 23 -14.52 8.23 -7.76
C MET A 23 -13.24 7.67 -8.39
N PHE A 24 -12.68 8.34 -9.39
CA PHE A 24 -11.55 7.79 -10.16
C PHE A 24 -10.18 8.24 -9.67
N TRP A 25 -10.09 9.35 -8.92
CA TRP A 25 -8.80 9.80 -8.38
C TRP A 25 -8.70 9.60 -6.89
N MET A 26 -9.67 10.14 -6.13
CA MET A 26 -9.55 10.16 -4.68
C MET A 26 -9.68 8.76 -4.07
N GLN A 27 -10.66 7.96 -4.49
CA GLN A 27 -10.88 6.63 -3.93
C GLN A 27 -9.70 5.65 -4.16
N PRO A 28 -9.12 5.52 -5.37
CA PRO A 28 -7.93 4.67 -5.57
C PRO A 28 -6.72 5.12 -4.75
N ILE A 29 -6.49 6.42 -4.64
CA ILE A 29 -5.39 6.98 -3.84
C ILE A 29 -5.59 6.65 -2.36
N LEU A 30 -6.80 6.81 -1.83
CA LEU A 30 -7.11 6.48 -0.44
C LEU A 30 -6.94 4.99 -0.16
N ARG A 31 -7.40 4.12 -1.08
CA ARG A 31 -7.22 2.66 -0.98
C ARG A 31 -5.73 2.29 -0.98
N TYR A 32 -4.94 2.84 -1.88
CA TYR A 32 -3.49 2.64 -1.89
C TYR A 32 -2.84 3.07 -0.57
N ARG A 33 -3.19 4.27 -0.07
CA ARG A 33 -2.63 4.80 1.17
C ARG A 33 -3.02 3.98 2.39
N SER A 34 -4.25 3.45 2.43
CA SER A 34 -4.69 2.59 3.54
C SER A 34 -3.93 1.26 3.56
N ILE A 35 -3.71 0.63 2.40
CA ILE A 35 -2.91 -0.60 2.28
C ILE A 35 -1.45 -0.33 2.67
N ARG A 36 -0.86 0.77 2.19
CA ARG A 36 0.49 1.20 2.58
C ARG A 36 0.63 1.37 4.09
N ASN A 37 -0.34 2.01 4.73
CA ASN A 37 -0.34 2.19 6.18
C ASN A 37 -0.52 0.86 6.91
N ARG A 38 -1.34 -0.05 6.39
CA ARG A 38 -1.49 -1.39 6.96
C ARG A 38 -0.19 -2.19 6.91
N VAL A 39 0.53 -2.16 5.78
CA VAL A 39 1.88 -2.77 5.68
C VAL A 39 2.82 -2.23 6.75
N HIS A 40 2.78 -0.92 6.98
CA HIS A 40 3.59 -0.30 8.04
C HIS A 40 3.20 -0.80 9.44
N SER A 41 1.89 -0.86 9.73
CA SER A 41 1.38 -1.41 10.99
C SER A 41 1.75 -2.88 11.17
N ASP A 42 1.65 -3.70 10.12
CA ASP A 42 2.00 -5.12 10.15
C ASP A 42 3.49 -5.31 10.47
N PHE A 43 4.37 -4.47 9.92
CA PHE A 43 5.80 -4.48 10.24
C PHE A 43 6.11 -4.16 11.70
N ILE A 44 5.30 -3.31 12.33
CA ILE A 44 5.45 -3.00 13.76
C ILE A 44 4.89 -4.15 14.59
N TYR A 45 3.68 -4.61 14.26
CA TYR A 45 2.98 -5.66 15.01
C TYR A 45 3.74 -6.99 15.01
N TYR A 46 4.32 -7.37 13.86
CA TYR A 46 5.01 -8.64 13.70
C TYR A 46 6.54 -8.57 13.87
N ALA A 47 7.09 -7.44 14.32
CA ALA A 47 8.55 -7.25 14.47
C ALA A 47 9.20 -8.34 15.34
N GLN A 48 8.49 -8.79 16.38
CA GLN A 48 9.02 -9.74 17.38
C GLN A 48 8.95 -11.20 16.92
N VAL A 49 8.13 -11.53 15.92
CA VAL A 49 7.89 -12.92 15.47
C VAL A 49 8.64 -13.27 14.19
N VAL A 50 9.66 -12.49 13.84
CA VAL A 50 10.47 -12.76 12.64
C VAL A 50 11.30 -14.03 12.82
N ASN A 51 11.73 -14.35 14.04
CA ASN A 51 12.58 -15.50 14.35
C ASN A 51 11.70 -16.70 14.74
N ALA A 52 11.76 -17.78 13.95
CA ALA A 52 10.87 -18.93 14.11
C ALA A 52 11.33 -19.96 15.15
N ASP A 53 12.62 -19.93 15.52
CA ASP A 53 13.22 -20.95 16.40
C ASP A 53 12.92 -20.64 17.88
N GLY A 54 12.33 -21.61 18.58
CA GLY A 54 11.97 -21.50 20.00
C GLY A 54 10.63 -20.82 20.30
N LEU A 55 9.78 -20.61 19.28
CA LEU A 55 8.48 -19.96 19.45
C LEU A 55 7.44 -20.87 20.15
N ASN A 56 6.81 -20.32 21.20
CA ASN A 56 5.54 -20.76 21.79
C ASN A 56 4.45 -20.92 20.69
N GLU A 57 3.48 -21.83 20.88
CA GLU A 57 2.27 -21.99 20.04
C GLU A 57 1.62 -20.66 19.60
N ASP A 58 1.46 -19.69 20.51
CA ASP A 58 0.90 -18.36 20.20
C ASP A 58 1.77 -17.57 19.22
N MET A 59 3.09 -17.65 19.40
CA MET A 59 4.05 -16.98 18.51
C MET A 59 4.14 -17.69 17.15
N GLN A 60 3.98 -19.02 17.12
CA GLN A 60 3.87 -19.76 15.86
C GLN A 60 2.60 -19.39 15.10
N LYS A 61 1.48 -19.18 15.81
CA LYS A 61 0.25 -18.68 15.22
C LYS A 61 0.46 -17.28 14.65
N MET A 62 1.05 -16.37 15.42
CA MET A 62 1.35 -15.00 14.99
C MET A 62 2.33 -14.96 13.81
N TYR A 63 3.31 -15.87 13.76
CA TYR A 63 4.18 -16.06 12.60
C TYR A 63 3.39 -16.47 11.34
N ARG A 64 2.44 -17.41 11.46
CA ARG A 64 1.58 -17.80 10.32
C ARG A 64 0.69 -16.66 9.87
N GLU A 65 0.13 -15.90 10.82
CA GLU A 65 -0.67 -14.71 10.53
C GLU A 65 0.15 -13.65 9.78
N ARG A 66 1.39 -13.39 10.20
CA ARG A 66 2.34 -12.51 9.48
C ARG A 66 2.51 -12.93 8.02
N ILE A 67 2.73 -14.23 7.77
CA ILE A 67 2.91 -14.75 6.40
C ILE A 67 1.66 -14.45 5.56
N LEU A 68 0.47 -14.75 6.09
CA LEU A 68 -0.79 -14.53 5.40
C LEU A 68 -1.05 -13.04 5.16
N ALA A 69 -0.79 -12.20 6.17
CA ALA A 69 -0.92 -10.75 6.08
C ALA A 69 -0.01 -10.17 4.99
N ASN A 70 1.27 -10.57 4.95
CA ASN A 70 2.23 -10.13 3.94
C ASN A 70 1.82 -10.53 2.52
N ARG A 71 1.36 -11.78 2.33
CA ARG A 71 0.90 -12.25 1.02
C ARG A 71 -0.35 -11.52 0.56
N LYS A 72 -1.32 -11.32 1.46
CA LYS A 72 -2.52 -10.55 1.19
C LYS A 72 -2.18 -9.09 0.86
N ALA A 73 -1.32 -8.47 1.66
CA ALA A 73 -0.88 -7.10 1.45
C ALA A 73 -0.13 -6.94 0.13
N SER A 74 0.71 -7.90 -0.28
CA SER A 74 1.34 -7.92 -1.60
C SER A 74 0.29 -7.87 -2.71
N THR A 75 -0.68 -8.78 -2.71
CA THR A 75 -1.69 -8.86 -3.77
C THR A 75 -2.55 -7.58 -3.82
N GLU A 76 -2.98 -7.09 -2.65
CA GLU A 76 -3.77 -5.87 -2.56
C GLU A 76 -2.99 -4.63 -2.98
N LEU A 77 -1.70 -4.54 -2.64
CA LEU A 77 -0.83 -3.44 -3.02
C LEU A 77 -0.62 -3.40 -4.54
N SER A 78 -0.36 -4.54 -5.17
CA SER A 78 -0.26 -4.64 -6.63
C SER A 78 -1.56 -4.22 -7.31
N ALA A 79 -2.71 -4.70 -6.82
CA ALA A 79 -4.01 -4.34 -7.38
C ALA A 79 -4.30 -2.84 -7.21
N ALA A 80 -4.07 -2.29 -6.01
CA ALA A 80 -4.28 -0.88 -5.74
C ALA A 80 -3.35 0.01 -6.57
N TYR A 81 -2.11 -0.43 -6.84
CA TYR A 81 -1.19 0.32 -7.70
C TYR A 81 -1.68 0.41 -9.15
N LEU A 82 -2.27 -0.67 -9.69
CA LEU A 82 -2.85 -0.68 -11.05
C LEU A 82 -4.08 0.23 -11.19
N GLU A 83 -4.80 0.48 -10.09
CA GLU A 83 -5.97 1.35 -10.06
C GLU A 83 -5.62 2.85 -9.91
N LEU A 84 -4.34 3.19 -9.69
CA LEU A 84 -3.95 4.58 -9.46
C LEU A 84 -4.05 5.42 -10.74
N PRO A 85 -4.44 6.70 -10.61
CA PRO A 85 -4.34 7.63 -11.72
C PRO A 85 -2.89 7.78 -12.21
N SER A 86 -2.69 7.89 -13.52
CA SER A 86 -1.36 7.98 -14.13
C SER A 86 -0.51 9.16 -13.64
N TRP A 87 -1.14 10.26 -13.26
CA TRP A 87 -0.42 11.41 -12.67
C TRP A 87 0.14 11.07 -11.29
N TYR A 88 -0.55 10.22 -10.53
CA TYR A 88 -0.12 9.81 -9.19
C TYR A 88 0.95 8.72 -9.27
N THR A 89 0.86 7.79 -10.24
CA THR A 89 1.95 6.83 -10.49
C THR A 89 3.23 7.55 -10.89
N TRP A 90 3.14 8.56 -11.76
CA TRP A 90 4.28 9.42 -12.10
C TRP A 90 4.86 10.14 -10.88
N TRP A 91 4.01 10.65 -9.99
CA TRP A 91 4.45 11.26 -8.73
C TRP A 91 5.22 10.26 -7.85
N LEU A 92 4.74 9.02 -7.73
CA LEU A 92 5.44 7.96 -6.99
C LEU A 92 6.81 7.66 -7.57
N GLU A 93 6.90 7.52 -8.90
CA GLU A 93 8.16 7.28 -9.61
C GLU A 93 9.15 8.42 -9.41
N HIS A 94 8.68 9.68 -9.45
CA HIS A 94 9.51 10.86 -9.18
C HIS A 94 10.11 10.82 -7.76
N HIS A 95 9.34 10.36 -6.78
CA HIS A 95 9.80 10.15 -5.40
C HIS A 95 10.59 8.84 -5.19
N LYS A 96 10.88 8.09 -6.27
CA LYS A 96 11.56 6.79 -6.26
C LYS A 96 10.83 5.72 -5.43
N PHE A 97 9.52 5.86 -5.32
CA PHE A 97 8.64 4.85 -4.74
C PHE A 97 8.21 3.88 -5.82
N ASP A 98 8.20 2.60 -5.48
CA ASP A 98 7.85 1.51 -6.40
C ASP A 98 7.03 0.46 -5.63
N PRO A 99 5.70 0.68 -5.54
CA PRO A 99 4.80 -0.23 -4.84
C PRO A 99 4.74 -1.63 -5.45
N ALA A 100 4.91 -1.75 -6.77
CA ALA A 100 4.91 -3.02 -7.46
C ALA A 100 6.10 -3.88 -7.01
N LYS A 101 7.29 -3.28 -6.93
CA LYS A 101 8.48 -3.96 -6.40
C LYS A 101 8.38 -4.21 -4.90
N ALA A 102 7.78 -3.30 -4.13
CA ALA A 102 7.49 -3.54 -2.72
C ALA A 102 6.60 -4.77 -2.50
N ALA A 103 5.57 -4.95 -3.33
CA ALA A 103 4.71 -6.14 -3.30
C ALA A 103 5.51 -7.43 -3.55
N GLN A 104 6.40 -7.44 -4.54
CA GLN A 104 7.29 -8.60 -4.79
C GLN A 104 8.15 -8.92 -3.56
N HIS A 105 8.72 -7.88 -2.91
CA HIS A 105 9.50 -8.07 -1.69
C HIS A 105 8.65 -8.54 -0.51
N LEU A 106 7.36 -8.16 -0.40
CA LEU A 106 6.45 -8.67 0.63
C LEU A 106 6.21 -10.18 0.50
N ILE A 107 6.11 -10.71 -0.73
CA ILE A 107 6.06 -12.15 -0.98
C ILE A 107 7.35 -12.82 -0.49
N GLY A 108 8.52 -12.26 -0.83
CA GLY A 108 9.82 -12.77 -0.35
C GLY A 108 9.96 -12.74 1.18
N TYR A 109 9.52 -11.65 1.80
CA TYR A 109 9.49 -11.46 3.25
C TYR A 109 8.64 -12.53 3.94
N SER A 110 7.51 -12.93 3.34
CA SER A 110 6.66 -14.01 3.86
C SER A 110 7.35 -15.38 3.94
N ASN A 111 8.44 -15.58 3.21
CA ASN A 111 9.21 -16.83 3.21
C ASN A 111 10.49 -16.73 4.05
N THR A 112 10.81 -15.56 4.61
CA THR A 112 12.06 -15.33 5.34
C THR A 112 11.93 -15.78 6.80
N ARG A 113 12.90 -16.60 7.23
CA ARG A 113 13.01 -17.13 8.61
C ARG A 113 14.17 -16.52 9.40
N GLU A 114 15.18 -16.02 8.69
CA GLU A 114 16.36 -15.41 9.31
C GLU A 114 16.12 -13.94 9.62
N TYR A 115 16.44 -13.54 10.85
CA TYR A 115 16.24 -12.18 11.35
C TYR A 115 16.98 -11.12 10.51
N ASP A 116 18.26 -11.34 10.20
CA ASP A 116 19.07 -10.38 9.44
C ASP A 116 18.60 -10.22 8.00
N GLN A 117 18.14 -11.31 7.38
CA GLN A 117 17.59 -11.26 6.03
C GLN A 117 16.23 -10.54 6.03
N ALA A 118 15.39 -10.83 7.03
CA ALA A 118 14.10 -10.19 7.19
C ALA A 118 14.23 -8.67 7.36
N HIS A 119 15.21 -8.21 8.17
CA HIS A 119 15.52 -6.79 8.34
C HIS A 119 15.90 -6.10 7.04
N LYS A 120 16.78 -6.70 6.25
CA LYS A 120 17.19 -6.16 4.94
C LYS A 120 16.00 -6.05 3.98
N VAL A 121 15.14 -7.07 3.93
CA VAL A 121 13.95 -7.08 3.07
C VAL A 121 12.93 -6.04 3.55
N GLN A 122 12.70 -5.94 4.86
CA GLN A 122 11.81 -4.96 5.46
C GLN A 122 12.27 -3.52 5.18
N ALA A 123 13.57 -3.23 5.34
CA ALA A 123 14.15 -1.94 5.01
C ALA A 123 13.97 -1.58 3.52
N ALA A 124 14.14 -2.56 2.63
CA ALA A 124 13.90 -2.38 1.19
C ALA A 124 12.43 -2.04 0.91
N ILE A 125 11.48 -2.77 1.51
CA ILE A 125 10.04 -2.51 1.36
C ILE A 125 9.67 -1.12 1.89
N ARG A 126 10.17 -0.75 3.08
CA ARG A 126 9.94 0.56 3.68
C ARG A 126 10.41 1.67 2.75
N ARG A 127 11.60 1.55 2.18
CA ARG A 127 12.13 2.53 1.21
C ARG A 127 11.25 2.63 -0.04
N LEU A 128 10.87 1.50 -0.62
CA LEU A 128 10.04 1.46 -1.85
C LEU A 128 8.64 2.00 -1.64
N LEU A 129 8.12 1.94 -0.41
CA LEU A 129 6.83 2.52 -0.02
C LEU A 129 6.96 3.92 0.58
N GLY A 130 8.16 4.45 0.78
CA GLY A 130 8.39 5.72 1.48
C GLY A 130 7.89 5.70 2.93
N LEU A 131 7.95 4.56 3.61
CA LEU A 131 7.61 4.42 5.03
C LEU A 131 8.76 4.93 5.92
N PRO A 132 8.47 5.36 7.16
CA PRO A 132 9.53 5.75 8.08
C PRO A 132 10.46 4.57 8.39
N PRO A 133 11.72 4.84 8.78
CA PRO A 133 12.66 3.83 9.23
C PRO A 133 12.12 3.09 10.48
N GLU A 134 12.70 1.95 10.80
CA GLU A 134 12.42 1.29 12.08
C GLU A 134 12.81 2.19 13.25
N THR A 135 11.94 2.23 14.25
CA THR A 135 12.09 2.94 15.52
C THR A 135 12.27 1.95 16.65
#